data_AF-A0A8A1L380-F1
#
_entry.id   AF-A0A8A1L380-F1
#
_cell.length_a   1.000
_cell.length_b   1.000
_cell.length_c   1.000
_cell.angle_alpha   90.00
_cell.angle_beta   90.00
_cell.angle_gamma   90.00
#
_symmetry.space_group_name_H-M   'P 1'
#
loop_
_entity.id
_entity.type
_entity.pdbx_description
1 polymer ?
#
loop_
_entity_poly.entity_id
_entity_poly.type
_entity_poly.pdbx_seq_one_letter_code
_entity_poly.pdbx_strand_id
1 'polypeptide(L)'
;MADKGRPSKRIKTSHGTLQEGYDSTLKDANTLASLRRSITPPLRQPTGQPSTSGPYISQVNAPISSRIIPSPIQLTHIRDFSASSGYNTDSVKLRDILGDPLIKECWQFNYMFDVDFLMSQFDEDVRDLVKVKIIHGSWKRESPNRIRVDEACRRYPNVEPIVAYMPEPFGTHHSKMMILIRHDDQAQVVIHTANMIAGDWANMCQAVWRSPLLPMRPEMESGHASATLDGVGRGNRFKRDLLAYLEAYGNKKTGPLVDQLEKYDFGAVRAGLIASVPTRQAIDELDSEKQTLWGWPALKDAIQQIPLGGGNNTVGKKPQIIIQISSVATLGQTDKWLKETFFAALSPSRPRASNLFNPKTDPPTKFSIIFPTPDEIRRSLNGYASGGSIHMKLQSAAQRKQLEYLRPYLCRWAGDTGDGSDISAKHSINSGQERRDSKDANESVRKYVTTGKNSQPIRNAGRRRAAPHIKTYIRFSDANLATIDWAMVTSANLSVQAWGAAANGKKEIRICSWEIGVLIWPDLFIDREVEKNGGGSGRNEKEKGKELPRDAGDKNNGYNKPAAVMLPCFKQDMPEVPENNCSGASTTSTFVGLRMPYDLPLSPYTTQDQPWCATVDYNEPDWLGQTWEEEK
;
A
#
# COMPACT_ATOMS: atom_id res chain seq x y z
N MET A 1 -29.02 -62.80 25.03
CA MET A 1 -28.06 -63.78 24.47
C MET A 1 -26.88 -63.02 23.89
N ALA A 2 -25.69 -63.46 24.29
CA ALA A 2 -24.30 -63.19 23.92
C ALA A 2 -23.87 -62.03 22.98
N ASP A 3 -22.97 -61.25 23.59
CA ASP A 3 -21.83 -60.39 23.20
C ASP A 3 -20.91 -60.79 22.01
N LYS A 4 -20.26 -59.76 21.41
CA LYS A 4 -18.81 -59.56 21.13
C LYS A 4 -18.61 -58.55 19.97
N GLY A 5 -17.76 -57.53 19.99
CA GLY A 5 -16.78 -57.05 20.94
C GLY A 5 -16.14 -55.74 20.43
N ARG A 6 -15.65 -54.92 21.37
CA ARG A 6 -14.79 -53.73 21.19
C ARG A 6 -13.40 -54.07 21.75
N PRO A 7 -12.36 -53.25 21.49
CA PRO A 7 -11.89 -52.45 22.63
C PRO A 7 -11.37 -51.04 22.29
N SER A 8 -11.45 -50.19 23.30
CA SER A 8 -10.93 -48.83 23.44
C SER A 8 -10.10 -48.74 24.74
N LYS A 9 -8.93 -48.07 24.76
CA LYS A 9 -8.17 -47.62 25.96
C LYS A 9 -7.27 -46.45 25.52
N ARG A 10 -7.29 -45.20 26.01
CA ARG A 10 -7.24 -44.51 27.33
C ARG A 10 -5.82 -44.33 27.93
N ILE A 11 -5.53 -43.06 28.23
CA ILE A 11 -4.43 -42.35 28.92
C ILE A 11 -3.95 -43.00 30.24
N LYS A 12 -2.67 -42.80 30.59
CA LYS A 12 -2.16 -42.77 31.98
C LYS A 12 -0.95 -41.84 32.18
N THR A 13 -1.03 -41.02 33.22
CA THR A 13 0.07 -40.34 33.92
C THR A 13 0.28 -41.00 35.30
N SER A 14 1.50 -40.91 35.86
CA SER A 14 1.87 -40.68 37.28
C SER A 14 3.10 -41.47 37.79
N HIS A 15 3.79 -40.81 38.73
CA HIS A 15 5.08 -41.04 39.39
C HIS A 15 5.34 -42.41 40.08
N GLY A 16 6.63 -42.69 40.26
CA GLY A 16 7.21 -43.54 41.33
C GLY A 16 8.68 -43.18 41.57
N THR A 17 9.09 -43.07 42.84
CA THR A 17 10.35 -42.50 43.36
C THR A 17 11.22 -43.58 44.04
N LEU A 18 12.51 -43.26 44.29
CA LEU A 18 13.52 -43.85 45.22
C LEU A 18 14.59 -44.79 44.58
N GLN A 19 15.91 -44.75 44.84
CA GLN A 19 16.81 -43.90 45.65
C GLN A 19 18.31 -44.29 45.40
N GLU A 20 19.26 -43.43 45.86
CA GLU A 20 20.74 -43.60 46.09
C GLU A 20 21.70 -43.28 44.93
N GLY A 21 22.82 -42.53 45.06
CA GLY A 21 23.49 -41.85 46.17
C GLY A 21 24.94 -41.43 45.74
N TYR A 22 25.54 -40.44 46.44
CA TYR A 22 26.88 -39.78 46.32
C TYR A 22 26.96 -38.49 45.45
N ASP A 23 26.93 -37.27 46.02
CA ASP A 23 28.00 -36.45 46.70
C ASP A 23 29.10 -35.93 45.74
N SER A 24 29.56 -34.67 45.70
CA SER A 24 29.52 -33.50 46.62
C SER A 24 30.04 -32.24 45.84
N THR A 25 29.35 -31.08 45.86
CA THR A 25 29.57 -29.79 46.59
C THR A 25 30.76 -28.87 46.25
N LEU A 26 30.45 -27.60 45.96
CA LEU A 26 31.00 -26.30 46.46
C LEU A 26 30.20 -25.17 45.74
N LYS A 27 29.25 -24.39 46.31
CA LYS A 27 29.31 -23.28 47.32
C LYS A 27 30.47 -22.31 47.07
N ASP A 28 30.33 -20.98 47.05
CA ASP A 28 29.25 -20.03 47.37
C ASP A 28 29.67 -18.61 46.89
N ALA A 29 28.70 -17.68 46.90
CA ALA A 29 28.84 -16.25 47.23
C ALA A 29 29.05 -15.18 46.13
N ASN A 30 27.98 -14.36 46.00
CA ASN A 30 27.96 -12.89 46.11
C ASN A 30 28.86 -12.05 45.19
N THR A 31 28.24 -11.29 44.29
CA THR A 31 28.26 -9.81 44.40
C THR A 31 27.19 -9.13 43.54
N LEU A 32 26.28 -8.42 44.20
CA LEU A 32 25.46 -7.34 43.66
C LEU A 32 26.36 -6.12 43.36
N ALA A 33 26.37 -5.66 42.12
CA ALA A 33 26.80 -4.32 41.70
C ALA A 33 26.16 -4.04 40.32
N SER A 34 25.49 -2.94 40.01
CA SER A 34 25.24 -1.70 40.73
C SER A 34 24.02 -1.00 40.07
N LEU A 35 23.03 -0.66 40.88
CA LEU A 35 22.05 0.40 40.62
C LEU A 35 22.48 1.56 41.51
N ARG A 36 23.06 2.64 40.98
CA ARG A 36 23.02 4.00 41.58
C ARG A 36 23.35 5.11 40.57
N ARG A 37 22.30 5.90 40.27
CA ARG A 37 22.26 7.37 40.12
C ARG A 37 22.91 8.01 38.87
N SER A 38 22.47 9.15 38.33
CA SER A 38 21.30 10.05 38.45
C SER A 38 21.54 11.28 37.56
N ILE A 39 20.47 11.79 36.91
CA ILE A 39 20.05 13.21 36.87
C ILE A 39 21.00 14.27 36.23
N THR A 40 20.60 14.82 35.08
CA THR A 40 20.93 16.14 34.46
C THR A 40 20.69 17.31 35.46
N PRO A 41 21.43 18.47 35.51
CA PRO A 41 21.42 19.55 34.47
C PRO A 41 22.66 20.51 34.54
N PRO A 42 22.70 21.79 34.03
CA PRO A 42 21.83 22.54 33.11
C PRO A 42 22.54 23.26 31.91
N LEU A 43 21.70 23.86 31.06
CA LEU A 43 21.97 24.83 29.99
C LEU A 43 22.85 26.02 30.41
N ARG A 44 23.75 26.45 29.51
CA ARG A 44 24.38 27.78 29.50
C ARG A 44 24.00 28.53 28.23
N GLN A 45 23.37 29.70 28.40
CA GLN A 45 23.33 30.78 27.41
C GLN A 45 24.73 31.37 27.20
N PRO A 46 24.99 31.94 26.02
CA PRO A 46 25.88 33.10 25.93
C PRO A 46 25.16 34.32 25.34
N THR A 47 24.97 35.33 26.18
CA THR A 47 24.83 36.74 25.78
C THR A 47 26.21 37.33 25.49
N GLY A 48 26.33 38.12 24.41
CA GLY A 48 27.41 39.10 24.24
C GLY A 48 28.10 39.09 22.88
N GLN A 49 27.70 40.01 22.00
CA GLN A 49 28.49 40.44 20.85
C GLN A 49 29.79 41.14 21.30
N PRO A 50 30.84 41.09 20.47
CA PRO A 50 31.43 42.35 20.02
C PRO A 50 31.54 42.43 18.49
N SER A 51 31.27 43.64 18.00
CA SER A 51 31.40 44.09 16.62
C SER A 51 32.85 44.20 16.15
N THR A 52 33.20 43.51 15.06
CA THR A 52 34.34 43.87 14.21
C THR A 52 34.02 43.60 12.74
N SER A 53 34.31 44.60 11.92
CA SER A 53 34.02 44.74 10.49
C SER A 53 35.02 44.02 9.56
N GLY A 54 34.48 43.36 8.51
CA GLY A 54 35.13 43.09 7.21
C GLY A 54 35.39 41.60 6.88
N PRO A 55 35.56 41.21 5.58
CA PRO A 55 35.21 41.85 4.32
C PRO A 55 34.14 41.07 3.52
N TYR A 56 33.66 41.71 2.45
CA TYR A 56 32.67 41.25 1.49
C TYR A 56 32.98 39.85 0.93
N ILE A 57 32.20 38.83 1.32
CA ILE A 57 32.18 37.52 0.66
C ILE A 57 31.08 37.58 -0.40
N SER A 58 31.49 37.48 -1.66
CA SER A 58 30.64 37.30 -2.82
C SER A 58 29.62 36.19 -2.53
N GLN A 59 28.32 36.51 -2.61
CA GLN A 59 27.25 35.52 -2.57
C GLN A 59 27.45 34.53 -3.72
N VAL A 60 28.04 33.39 -3.41
CA VAL A 60 27.99 32.22 -4.27
C VAL A 60 26.55 31.73 -4.20
N ASN A 61 25.80 31.89 -5.29
CA ASN A 61 24.48 31.29 -5.45
C ASN A 61 24.57 29.81 -5.06
N ALA A 62 23.88 29.43 -3.98
CA ALA A 62 23.74 28.02 -3.61
C ALA A 62 23.13 27.27 -4.80
N PRO A 63 23.67 26.12 -5.20
CA PRO A 63 23.11 25.35 -6.31
C PRO A 63 21.68 24.95 -5.95
N ILE A 64 20.76 25.25 -6.87
CA ILE A 64 19.33 24.90 -6.78
C ILE A 64 19.25 23.36 -6.71
N SER A 65 19.07 22.81 -5.51
CA SER A 65 19.03 21.36 -5.29
C SER A 65 17.64 20.81 -5.59
N SER A 66 17.57 19.75 -6.40
CA SER A 66 16.35 18.97 -6.59
C SER A 66 16.03 18.18 -5.31
N ARG A 67 14.77 18.22 -4.85
CA ARG A 67 14.33 17.43 -3.70
C ARG A 67 13.94 16.04 -4.17
N ILE A 68 14.60 15.01 -3.64
CA ILE A 68 14.29 13.60 -3.94
C ILE A 68 13.67 12.97 -2.68
N ILE A 69 12.51 12.35 -2.84
CA ILE A 69 11.72 11.77 -1.75
C ILE A 69 11.56 10.27 -2.03
N PRO A 70 11.86 9.38 -1.04
CA PRO A 70 11.62 7.95 -1.19
C PRO A 70 10.14 7.65 -1.39
N SER A 71 9.85 6.42 -1.82
CA SER A 71 8.49 5.90 -1.83
C SER A 71 7.81 6.08 -0.47
N PRO A 72 6.64 6.75 -0.39
CA PRO A 72 5.85 6.83 0.85
C PRO A 72 5.13 5.50 1.16
N ILE A 73 5.19 4.53 0.25
CA ILE A 73 4.65 3.18 0.41
C ILE A 73 5.81 2.19 0.37
N GLN A 74 5.93 1.37 1.41
CA GLN A 74 6.95 0.33 1.49
C GLN A 74 6.34 -1.03 1.18
N LEU A 75 7.15 -1.95 0.64
CA LEU A 75 6.77 -3.35 0.55
C LEU A 75 7.18 -4.10 1.81
N THR A 76 6.44 -5.14 2.17
CA THR A 76 6.85 -6.00 3.29
C THR A 76 8.11 -6.79 2.97
N HIS A 77 8.88 -7.11 4.01
CA HIS A 77 10.03 -7.99 3.91
C HIS A 77 9.60 -9.41 3.49
N ILE A 78 10.31 -10.02 2.54
CA ILE A 78 10.11 -11.43 2.14
C ILE A 78 11.15 -12.28 2.84
N ARG A 79 10.71 -13.19 3.72
CA ARG A 79 11.58 -14.01 4.57
C ARG A 79 12.60 -14.82 3.76
N ASP A 80 12.16 -15.44 2.67
CA ASP A 80 12.96 -16.43 1.95
C ASP A 80 13.78 -15.86 0.78
N PHE A 81 13.85 -14.53 0.63
CA PHE A 81 14.82 -13.92 -0.28
C PHE A 81 16.23 -13.92 0.32
N SER A 82 17.23 -14.21 -0.50
CA SER A 82 18.63 -14.12 -0.07
C SER A 82 19.00 -12.67 0.25
N ALA A 83 19.80 -12.45 1.29
CA ALA A 83 20.33 -11.12 1.61
C ALA A 83 21.12 -10.52 0.43
N SER A 84 21.80 -11.35 -0.35
CA SER A 84 22.56 -10.96 -1.54
C SER A 84 21.69 -10.47 -2.71
N SER A 85 20.38 -10.76 -2.73
CA SER A 85 19.49 -10.33 -3.82
C SER A 85 19.20 -8.83 -3.84
N GLY A 86 19.32 -8.16 -2.68
CA GLY A 86 18.89 -6.77 -2.50
C GLY A 86 17.38 -6.54 -2.60
N TYR A 87 16.55 -7.59 -2.70
CA TYR A 87 15.09 -7.44 -2.91
C TYR A 87 14.31 -6.99 -1.66
N ASN A 88 14.94 -7.08 -0.49
CA ASN A 88 14.43 -6.58 0.78
C ASN A 88 14.98 -5.21 1.18
N THR A 89 15.77 -4.55 0.32
CA THR A 89 16.19 -3.16 0.54
C THR A 89 14.95 -2.27 0.73
N ASP A 90 14.97 -1.44 1.78
CA ASP A 90 13.90 -0.55 2.24
C ASP A 90 12.55 -1.22 2.58
N SER A 91 12.51 -2.55 2.64
CA SER A 91 11.31 -3.30 3.03
C SER A 91 11.05 -3.27 4.54
N VAL A 92 9.82 -3.55 4.94
CA VAL A 92 9.39 -3.46 6.35
C VAL A 92 8.87 -4.80 6.89
N LYS A 93 9.29 -5.18 8.09
CA LYS A 93 8.72 -6.30 8.87
C LYS A 93 7.64 -5.78 9.79
N LEU A 94 6.73 -6.66 10.22
CA LEU A 94 5.72 -6.31 11.22
C LEU A 94 6.35 -5.84 12.54
N ARG A 95 7.42 -6.52 12.97
CA ARG A 95 8.19 -6.13 14.18
C ARG A 95 8.85 -4.76 14.06
N ASP A 96 9.15 -4.26 12.86
CA ASP A 96 9.67 -2.90 12.66
C ASP A 96 8.59 -1.82 12.91
N ILE A 97 7.32 -2.23 12.98
CA ILE A 97 6.17 -1.36 13.23
C ILE A 97 5.69 -1.51 14.68
N LEU A 98 5.54 -2.75 15.16
CA LEU A 98 4.96 -3.05 16.48
C LEU A 98 6.00 -3.25 17.60
N GLY A 99 7.27 -3.43 17.25
CA GLY A 99 8.35 -3.64 18.21
C GLY A 99 8.89 -2.37 18.85
N ASP A 100 8.21 -1.22 18.69
CA ASP A 100 8.60 0.02 19.36
C ASP A 100 8.05 0.02 20.81
N PRO A 101 8.92 0.08 21.84
CA PRO A 101 8.50 0.02 23.23
C PRO A 101 7.69 1.24 23.69
N LEU A 102 7.63 2.32 22.89
CA LEU A 102 6.81 3.50 23.19
C LEU A 102 5.33 3.30 22.84
N ILE A 103 4.94 2.20 22.19
CA ILE A 103 3.53 1.91 21.90
C ILE A 103 2.79 1.63 23.20
N LYS A 104 1.80 2.47 23.50
CA LYS A 104 0.92 2.36 24.67
C LYS A 104 -0.36 1.61 24.35
N GLU A 105 -0.90 1.83 23.16
CA GLU A 105 -2.17 1.27 22.72
C GLU A 105 -2.17 1.05 21.21
N CYS A 106 -2.74 -0.08 20.78
CA CYS A 106 -2.74 -0.54 19.40
C CYS A 106 -4.15 -1.00 19.00
N TRP A 107 -4.75 -0.31 18.03
CA TRP A 107 -6.02 -0.72 17.41
C TRP A 107 -5.74 -1.41 16.09
N GLN A 108 -6.04 -2.70 16.02
CA GLN A 108 -5.79 -3.56 14.86
C GLN A 108 -7.09 -3.89 14.13
N PHE A 109 -7.27 -3.34 12.94
CA PHE A 109 -8.37 -3.65 12.04
C PHE A 109 -7.88 -4.66 11.02
N ASN A 110 -8.49 -5.85 10.98
CA ASN A 110 -8.12 -6.86 9.99
C ASN A 110 -9.27 -7.83 9.65
N TYR A 111 -9.08 -8.61 8.58
CA TYR A 111 -9.99 -9.69 8.21
C TYR A 111 -9.69 -10.97 9.00
N MET A 112 -8.41 -11.35 9.08
CA MET A 112 -7.96 -12.58 9.74
C MET A 112 -6.87 -12.26 10.77
N PHE A 113 -6.97 -12.92 11.93
CA PHE A 113 -6.06 -12.75 13.05
C PHE A 113 -5.50 -14.08 13.53
N ASP A 114 -4.20 -14.13 13.73
CA ASP A 114 -3.55 -14.97 14.72
C ASP A 114 -3.08 -14.03 15.85
N VAL A 115 -3.76 -14.11 17.00
CA VAL A 115 -3.53 -13.20 18.12
C VAL A 115 -2.18 -13.48 18.78
N ASP A 116 -1.73 -14.74 18.83
CA ASP A 116 -0.42 -15.06 19.42
C ASP A 116 0.69 -14.55 18.52
N PHE A 117 0.54 -14.74 17.20
CA PHE A 117 1.44 -14.14 16.23
C PHE A 117 1.49 -12.62 16.39
N LEU A 118 0.35 -11.92 16.45
CA LEU A 118 0.30 -10.48 16.68
C LEU A 118 1.04 -10.08 17.97
N MET A 119 0.72 -10.73 19.09
CA MET A 119 1.31 -10.40 20.39
C MET A 119 2.81 -10.65 20.41
N SER A 120 3.32 -11.63 19.66
CA SER A 120 4.76 -11.89 19.52
C SER A 120 5.56 -10.78 18.80
N GLN A 121 4.87 -9.83 18.15
CA GLN A 121 5.52 -8.74 17.40
C GLN A 121 5.76 -7.49 18.24
N PHE A 122 5.10 -7.36 19.38
CA PHE A 122 5.40 -6.28 20.33
C PHE A 122 6.72 -6.54 21.02
N ASP A 123 7.35 -5.45 21.47
CA ASP A 123 8.55 -5.53 22.30
C ASP A 123 8.27 -6.33 23.58
N GLU A 124 9.21 -7.19 23.95
CA GLU A 124 9.00 -8.20 24.99
C GLU A 124 8.85 -7.61 26.40
N ASP A 125 9.45 -6.44 26.65
CA ASP A 125 9.41 -5.77 27.95
C ASP A 125 8.09 -5.05 28.20
N VAL A 126 7.40 -4.61 27.13
CA VAL A 126 6.15 -3.84 27.23
C VAL A 126 4.92 -4.55 26.68
N ARG A 127 5.06 -5.70 26.02
CA ARG A 127 3.98 -6.45 25.37
C ARG A 127 2.72 -6.60 26.23
N ASP A 128 2.89 -6.90 27.52
CA ASP A 128 1.78 -7.15 28.44
C ASP A 128 1.15 -5.85 28.99
N LEU A 129 1.78 -4.70 28.72
CA LEU A 129 1.31 -3.36 29.08
C LEU A 129 0.56 -2.67 27.93
N VAL A 130 0.86 -3.02 26.67
CA VAL A 130 0.20 -2.43 25.50
C VAL A 130 -1.28 -2.78 25.50
N LYS A 131 -2.17 -1.78 25.46
CA LYS A 131 -3.61 -2.04 25.28
C LYS A 131 -3.88 -2.41 23.82
N VAL A 132 -4.34 -3.61 23.54
CA VAL A 132 -4.59 -4.06 22.16
C VAL A 132 -6.08 -4.23 21.92
N LYS A 133 -6.60 -3.60 20.87
CA LYS A 133 -7.98 -3.77 20.39
C LYS A 133 -7.96 -4.52 19.06
N ILE A 134 -8.71 -5.61 18.96
CA ILE A 134 -8.80 -6.45 17.77
C ILE A 134 -10.15 -6.26 17.10
N ILE A 135 -10.18 -5.55 15.97
CA ILE A 135 -11.39 -5.20 15.24
C ILE A 135 -11.53 -6.15 14.04
N HIS A 136 -12.59 -6.95 14.03
CA HIS A 136 -12.84 -7.95 12.99
C HIS A 136 -14.34 -8.12 12.66
N GLY A 137 -14.63 -8.66 11.47
CA GLY A 137 -16.00 -8.80 10.94
C GLY A 137 -16.72 -10.11 11.25
N SER A 138 -16.17 -10.98 12.11
CA SER A 138 -16.81 -12.28 12.43
C SER A 138 -17.95 -12.08 13.43
N TRP A 139 -19.06 -11.52 12.94
CA TRP A 139 -20.16 -11.02 13.77
C TRP A 139 -21.10 -12.10 14.30
N LYS A 140 -21.13 -13.27 13.65
CA LYS A 140 -21.86 -14.45 14.11
C LYS A 140 -21.10 -15.12 15.26
N ARG A 141 -21.73 -15.21 16.44
CA ARG A 141 -21.11 -15.73 17.67
C ARG A 141 -20.67 -17.19 17.53
N GLU A 142 -21.45 -17.96 16.78
CA GLU A 142 -21.25 -19.38 16.49
C GLU A 142 -20.24 -19.65 15.38
N SER A 143 -19.75 -18.62 14.67
CA SER A 143 -18.77 -18.83 13.61
C SER A 143 -17.44 -19.33 14.20
N PRO A 144 -16.82 -20.39 13.62
CA PRO A 144 -15.55 -20.91 14.13
C PRO A 144 -14.45 -19.85 14.26
N ASN A 145 -14.39 -18.91 13.30
CA ASN A 145 -13.42 -17.82 13.36
C ASN A 145 -13.67 -16.85 14.52
N ARG A 146 -14.95 -16.53 14.85
CA ARG A 146 -15.26 -15.69 16.02
C ARG A 146 -14.84 -16.36 17.32
N ILE A 147 -15.16 -17.65 17.47
CA ILE A 147 -14.78 -18.44 18.65
C ILE A 147 -13.26 -18.46 18.79
N ARG A 148 -12.53 -18.76 17.72
CA ARG A 148 -11.06 -18.80 17.70
C ARG A 148 -10.43 -17.46 18.11
N VAL A 149 -10.92 -16.34 17.58
CA VAL A 149 -10.41 -15.00 17.94
C VAL A 149 -10.71 -14.68 19.41
N ASP A 150 -11.93 -14.94 19.89
CA ASP A 150 -12.32 -14.66 21.27
C ASP A 150 -11.52 -15.50 22.27
N GLU A 151 -11.32 -16.79 22.01
CA GLU A 151 -10.49 -17.68 22.82
C GLU A 151 -9.03 -17.22 22.85
N ALA A 152 -8.49 -16.82 21.70
CA ALA A 152 -7.13 -16.33 21.61
C ALA A 152 -6.94 -15.01 22.38
N CYS A 153 -7.91 -14.09 22.32
CA CYS A 153 -7.88 -12.85 23.09
C CYS A 153 -7.92 -13.11 24.62
N ARG A 154 -8.70 -14.08 25.09
CA ARG A 154 -8.80 -14.41 26.53
C ARG A 154 -7.48 -14.83 27.18
N ARG A 155 -6.48 -15.23 26.39
CA ARG A 155 -5.14 -15.56 26.90
C ARG A 155 -4.34 -14.33 27.33
N TYR A 156 -4.75 -13.14 26.89
CA TYR A 156 -4.05 -11.88 27.15
C TYR A 156 -4.98 -10.88 27.86
N PRO A 157 -4.72 -10.51 29.12
CA PRO A 157 -5.57 -9.57 29.88
C PRO A 157 -5.67 -8.17 29.26
N ASN A 158 -4.68 -7.78 28.46
CA ASN A 158 -4.57 -6.48 27.80
C ASN A 158 -5.15 -6.45 26.37
N VAL A 159 -5.78 -7.53 25.90
CA VAL A 159 -6.34 -7.66 24.54
C VAL A 159 -7.88 -7.71 24.58
N GLU A 160 -8.54 -6.88 23.79
CA GLU A 160 -10.01 -6.85 23.67
C GLU A 160 -10.48 -7.07 22.22
N PRO A 161 -11.36 -8.06 21.95
CA PRO A 161 -11.98 -8.23 20.64
C PRO A 161 -13.23 -7.36 20.44
N ILE A 162 -13.27 -6.61 19.35
CA ILE A 162 -14.37 -5.72 18.94
C ILE A 162 -14.95 -6.21 17.60
N VAL A 163 -16.26 -6.46 17.56
CA VAL A 163 -16.96 -6.94 16.36
C VAL A 163 -17.43 -5.77 15.50
N ALA A 164 -16.92 -5.65 14.28
CA ALA A 164 -17.47 -4.74 13.28
C ALA A 164 -18.90 -5.17 12.90
N TYR A 165 -19.81 -4.20 12.77
CA TYR A 165 -21.17 -4.51 12.33
C TYR A 165 -21.15 -4.88 10.84
N MET A 166 -21.80 -5.99 10.49
CA MET A 166 -21.85 -6.53 9.12
C MET A 166 -23.31 -6.75 8.71
N PRO A 167 -24.06 -5.68 8.40
CA PRO A 167 -25.49 -5.77 8.07
C PRO A 167 -25.75 -6.46 6.73
N GLU A 168 -24.82 -6.30 5.79
CA GLU A 168 -25.04 -6.64 4.40
C GLU A 168 -24.61 -8.10 4.11
N PRO A 169 -25.50 -8.92 3.51
CA PRO A 169 -25.13 -10.24 3.05
C PRO A 169 -23.92 -10.19 2.11
N PHE A 170 -22.99 -11.13 2.30
CA PHE A 170 -21.73 -11.25 1.54
C PHE A 170 -20.76 -10.07 1.71
N GLY A 171 -21.05 -9.12 2.60
CA GLY A 171 -20.09 -8.10 3.03
C GLY A 171 -18.95 -8.71 3.84
N THR A 172 -17.77 -8.08 3.81
CA THR A 172 -16.60 -8.50 4.60
C THR A 172 -15.98 -7.30 5.32
N HIS A 173 -15.49 -7.50 6.55
CA HIS A 173 -14.56 -6.55 7.15
C HIS A 173 -13.16 -6.83 6.63
N HIS A 174 -12.73 -6.07 5.62
CA HIS A 174 -11.51 -6.38 4.86
C HIS A 174 -10.41 -5.32 5.04
N SER A 175 -10.73 -4.25 5.76
CA SER A 175 -9.82 -3.18 6.16
C SER A 175 -8.65 -3.70 6.98
N LYS A 176 -7.47 -3.15 6.70
CA LYS A 176 -6.18 -3.56 7.25
C LYS A 176 -5.43 -2.31 7.69
N MET A 177 -5.63 -1.97 8.95
CA MET A 177 -5.17 -0.72 9.52
C MET A 177 -4.70 -0.94 10.96
N MET A 178 -3.62 -0.26 11.33
CA MET A 178 -3.17 -0.13 12.71
C MET A 178 -3.27 1.33 13.11
N ILE A 179 -3.80 1.60 14.30
CA ILE A 179 -3.68 2.92 14.93
C ILE A 179 -2.91 2.75 16.21
N LEU A 180 -1.74 3.37 16.26
CA LEU A 180 -0.79 3.28 17.36
C LEU A 180 -0.86 4.57 18.16
N ILE A 181 -1.14 4.47 19.45
CA ILE A 181 -1.05 5.58 20.41
C ILE A 181 0.18 5.31 21.27
N ARG A 182 1.01 6.34 21.47
CA ARG A 182 2.32 6.20 22.10
C ARG A 182 2.40 6.92 23.44
N HIS A 183 3.43 6.59 24.22
CA HIS A 183 3.72 7.21 25.51
C HIS A 183 4.29 8.64 25.40
N ASP A 184 4.80 9.03 24.23
CA ASP A 184 5.38 10.35 23.94
C ASP A 184 4.36 11.33 23.33
N ASP A 185 3.06 11.10 23.60
CA ASP A 185 1.94 11.89 23.09
C ASP A 185 1.91 12.01 21.57
N GLN A 186 2.29 10.94 20.88
CA GLN A 186 2.19 10.80 19.43
C GLN A 186 1.24 9.67 19.04
N ALA A 187 0.59 9.83 17.89
CA ALA A 187 -0.18 8.79 17.24
C ALA A 187 0.41 8.45 15.87
N GLN A 188 0.13 7.26 15.37
CA GLN A 188 0.49 6.87 14.01
C GLN A 188 -0.62 6.04 13.39
N VAL A 189 -0.97 6.33 12.14
CA VAL A 189 -1.88 5.54 11.33
C VAL A 189 -1.07 4.72 10.34
N VAL A 190 -1.32 3.42 10.31
CA VAL A 190 -0.67 2.48 9.39
C VAL A 190 -1.76 1.80 8.57
N ILE A 191 -1.74 1.95 7.24
CA ILE A 191 -2.67 1.26 6.33
C ILE A 191 -1.85 0.27 5.50
N HIS A 192 -2.25 -1.00 5.49
CA HIS A 192 -1.48 -2.08 4.87
C HIS A 192 -2.38 -3.09 4.16
N THR A 193 -1.80 -4.10 3.50
CA THR A 193 -2.56 -5.12 2.74
C THR A 193 -2.52 -6.53 3.32
N ALA A 194 -1.69 -6.77 4.33
CA ALA A 194 -1.50 -8.07 4.98
C ALA A 194 -2.59 -8.42 6.02
N ASN A 195 -3.08 -9.65 5.99
CA ASN A 195 -3.77 -10.23 7.13
C ASN A 195 -2.83 -10.34 8.34
N MET A 196 -3.39 -10.39 9.55
CA MET A 196 -2.58 -10.48 10.78
C MET A 196 -2.23 -11.93 11.11
N ILE A 197 -1.53 -12.58 10.19
CA ILE A 197 -1.06 -13.98 10.27
C ILE A 197 0.36 -14.08 9.73
N ALA A 198 1.13 -15.07 10.19
CA ALA A 198 2.53 -15.24 9.78
C ALA A 198 2.71 -15.39 8.26
N GLY A 199 1.80 -16.12 7.58
CA GLY A 199 1.89 -16.36 6.13
C GLY A 199 1.92 -15.08 5.29
N ASP A 200 1.03 -14.14 5.60
CA ASP A 200 0.91 -12.86 4.89
C ASP A 200 2.11 -11.94 5.09
N TRP A 201 2.78 -12.02 6.25
CA TRP A 201 3.96 -11.21 6.59
C TRP A 201 5.29 -11.93 6.30
N ALA A 202 5.25 -13.19 5.85
CA ALA A 202 6.45 -13.97 5.53
C ALA A 202 6.86 -13.84 4.06
N ASN A 203 6.08 -14.39 3.13
CA ASN A 203 6.52 -14.56 1.73
C ASN A 203 5.52 -14.04 0.69
N MET A 204 4.42 -13.41 1.12
CA MET A 204 3.48 -12.77 0.20
C MET A 204 3.91 -11.32 -0.07
N CYS A 205 3.68 -10.85 -1.31
CA CYS A 205 3.91 -9.45 -1.65
C CYS A 205 2.79 -8.59 -1.06
N GLN A 206 3.12 -7.74 -0.09
CA GLN A 206 2.22 -6.81 0.59
C GLN A 206 2.83 -5.41 0.60
N ALA A 207 2.02 -4.41 0.93
CA ALA A 207 2.47 -3.05 1.13
C ALA A 207 2.00 -2.46 2.47
N VAL A 208 2.74 -1.46 2.92
CA VAL A 208 2.49 -0.67 4.12
C VAL A 208 2.68 0.80 3.78
N TRP A 209 1.67 1.61 4.10
CA TRP A 209 1.79 3.06 4.23
C TRP A 209 1.74 3.43 5.71
N ARG A 210 2.63 4.31 6.13
CA ARG A 210 2.68 4.86 7.49
C ARG A 210 2.49 6.36 7.42
N SER A 211 1.59 6.91 8.22
CA SER A 211 1.57 8.36 8.44
C SER A 211 2.88 8.80 9.09
N PRO A 212 3.25 10.08 8.97
CA PRO A 212 4.15 10.70 9.94
C PRO A 212 3.64 10.46 11.37
N LEU A 213 4.52 10.61 12.35
CA LEU A 213 4.09 10.68 13.73
C LEU A 213 3.25 11.95 13.93
N LEU A 214 2.06 11.77 14.50
CA LEU A 214 1.03 12.79 14.67
C LEU A 214 1.12 13.29 16.11
N PRO A 215 1.56 14.53 16.36
CA PRO A 215 1.69 15.03 17.73
C PRO A 215 0.32 15.37 18.32
N MET A 216 0.13 15.15 19.62
CA MET A 216 -1.03 15.65 20.34
C MET A 216 -0.98 17.18 20.42
N ARG A 217 -2.13 17.84 20.27
CA ARG A 217 -2.23 19.30 20.38
C ARG A 217 -2.18 19.75 21.85
N PRO A 218 -1.53 20.88 22.17
CA PRO A 218 -1.58 21.46 23.51
C PRO A 218 -3.00 21.87 23.90
N GLU A 219 -3.38 21.68 25.17
CA GLU A 219 -4.74 22.00 25.69
C GLU A 219 -5.13 23.48 25.51
N MET A 220 -4.17 24.41 25.40
CA MET A 220 -4.45 25.85 25.23
C MET A 220 -4.80 26.28 23.79
N GLU A 221 -4.68 25.39 22.80
CA GLU A 221 -5.03 25.66 21.39
C GLU A 221 -6.37 25.03 20.97
N SER A 222 -7.24 24.73 21.95
CA SER A 222 -8.62 24.26 21.72
C SER A 222 -9.57 25.37 21.26
N GLY A 223 -9.06 26.40 20.58
CA GLY A 223 -9.89 27.29 19.78
C GLY A 223 -10.28 26.55 18.51
N HIS A 224 -11.55 26.58 18.13
CA HIS A 224 -12.06 26.00 16.88
C HIS A 224 -11.16 26.43 15.72
N ALA A 225 -10.21 25.58 15.32
CA ALA A 225 -9.49 25.76 14.07
C ALA A 225 -10.59 25.83 13.01
N SER A 226 -10.76 27.01 12.42
CA SER A 226 -11.68 27.22 11.30
C SER A 226 -11.51 26.04 10.37
N ALA A 227 -12.58 25.26 10.16
CA ALA A 227 -12.59 24.17 9.21
C ALA A 227 -12.38 24.79 7.82
N THR A 228 -11.13 25.05 7.47
CA THR A 228 -10.78 25.32 6.08
C THR A 228 -11.15 24.04 5.36
N LEU A 229 -12.03 24.17 4.37
CA LEU A 229 -12.32 23.10 3.42
C LEU A 229 -11.03 22.82 2.66
N ASP A 230 -10.20 22.00 3.29
CA ASP A 230 -8.95 21.56 2.75
C ASP A 230 -9.25 20.48 1.71
N GLY A 231 -8.79 20.69 0.48
CA GLY A 231 -8.96 19.72 -0.60
C GLY A 231 -8.36 18.35 -0.25
N VAL A 232 -8.77 17.33 -1.02
CA VAL A 232 -8.27 15.96 -0.87
C VAL A 232 -6.72 15.94 -0.86
N GLY A 233 -6.13 15.08 -0.02
CA GLY A 233 -4.68 14.93 0.09
C GLY A 233 -4.02 15.67 1.26
N ARG A 234 -4.78 16.56 1.91
CA ARG A 234 -4.33 17.32 3.09
C ARG A 234 -4.68 16.62 4.40
N GLY A 235 -3.89 16.89 5.43
CA GLY A 235 -4.02 16.28 6.74
C GLY A 235 -5.39 16.46 7.41
N ASN A 236 -5.97 17.66 7.38
CA ASN A 236 -7.27 17.91 8.00
C ASN A 236 -8.39 17.12 7.31
N ARG A 237 -8.34 17.04 5.97
CA ARG A 237 -9.28 16.25 5.17
C ARG A 237 -9.12 14.75 5.45
N PHE A 238 -7.89 14.25 5.51
CA PHE A 238 -7.59 12.88 5.91
C PHE A 238 -8.14 12.56 7.31
N LYS A 239 -7.92 13.46 8.28
CA LYS A 239 -8.44 13.32 9.65
C LYS A 239 -9.96 13.23 9.66
N ARG A 240 -10.65 14.17 9.02
CA ARG A 240 -12.12 14.18 8.91
C ARG A 240 -12.64 12.85 8.36
N ASP A 241 -12.08 12.41 7.24
CA ASP A 241 -12.52 11.18 6.56
C ASP A 241 -12.19 9.92 7.39
N LEU A 242 -11.08 9.90 8.12
CA LEU A 242 -10.73 8.81 9.04
C LEU A 242 -11.66 8.76 10.26
N LEU A 243 -11.97 9.91 10.88
CA LEU A 243 -12.89 9.97 12.01
C LEU A 243 -14.29 9.49 11.59
N ALA A 244 -14.81 9.98 10.46
CA ALA A 244 -16.09 9.52 9.91
C ALA A 244 -16.09 8.01 9.62
N TYR A 245 -14.97 7.46 9.15
CA TYR A 245 -14.82 6.02 8.91
C TYR A 245 -14.89 5.22 10.22
N LEU A 246 -14.21 5.70 11.26
CA LEU A 246 -14.22 5.09 12.59
C LEU A 246 -15.61 5.22 13.24
N GLU A 247 -16.26 6.37 13.16
CA GLU A 247 -17.61 6.61 13.68
C GLU A 247 -18.65 5.63 13.12
N ALA A 248 -18.49 5.21 11.85
CA ALA A 248 -19.39 4.25 11.22
C ALA A 248 -19.45 2.89 11.95
N TYR A 249 -18.42 2.50 12.71
CA TYR A 249 -18.45 1.28 13.54
C TYR A 249 -19.40 1.43 14.75
N GLY A 250 -19.67 2.66 15.18
CA GLY A 250 -20.54 3.04 16.28
C GLY A 250 -19.79 3.44 17.56
N ASN A 251 -20.37 4.38 18.31
CA ASN A 251 -19.77 5.01 19.50
C ASN A 251 -19.27 4.00 20.55
N LYS A 252 -20.00 2.90 20.78
CA LYS A 252 -19.60 1.87 21.76
C LYS A 252 -18.35 1.06 21.38
N LYS A 253 -17.92 1.12 20.11
CA LYS A 253 -16.79 0.34 19.59
C LYS A 253 -15.56 1.21 19.44
N THR A 254 -15.62 2.14 18.50
CA THR A 254 -14.50 3.01 18.09
C THR A 254 -14.65 4.44 18.59
N GLY A 255 -15.74 4.79 19.27
CA GLY A 255 -15.93 6.14 19.85
C GLY A 255 -14.76 6.58 20.74
N PRO A 256 -14.27 5.75 21.68
CA PRO A 256 -13.09 6.10 22.47
C PRO A 256 -11.83 6.36 21.64
N LEU A 257 -11.71 5.78 20.45
CA LEU A 257 -10.60 6.05 19.54
C LEU A 257 -10.81 7.35 18.77
N VAL A 258 -12.05 7.64 18.36
CA VAL A 258 -12.43 8.91 17.72
C VAL A 258 -12.10 10.07 18.66
N ASP A 259 -12.58 10.02 19.91
CA ASP A 259 -12.32 11.04 20.95
C ASP A 259 -10.81 11.25 21.22
N GLN A 260 -10.01 10.20 21.11
CA GLN A 260 -8.55 10.30 21.23
C GLN A 260 -7.94 10.98 20.01
N LEU A 261 -8.26 10.51 18.79
CA LEU A 261 -7.71 11.02 17.54
C LEU A 261 -8.10 12.47 17.24
N GLU A 262 -9.21 12.96 17.76
CA GLU A 262 -9.59 14.37 17.71
C GLU A 262 -8.51 15.30 18.29
N LYS A 263 -7.72 14.82 19.26
CA LYS A 263 -6.67 15.61 19.94
C LYS A 263 -5.35 15.66 19.18
N TYR A 264 -5.16 14.79 18.19
CA TYR A 264 -3.90 14.69 17.44
C TYR A 264 -3.91 15.59 16.20
N ASP A 265 -2.75 16.16 15.86
CA ASP A 265 -2.58 16.94 14.65
C ASP A 265 -2.20 16.07 13.46
N PHE A 266 -3.00 16.18 12.40
CA PHE A 266 -2.79 15.45 11.15
C PHE A 266 -2.12 16.32 10.08
N GLY A 267 -1.76 17.58 10.38
CA GLY A 267 -1.25 18.56 9.43
C GLY A 267 -0.06 18.09 8.58
N ALA A 268 0.76 17.16 9.08
CA ALA A 268 1.90 16.58 8.37
C ALA A 268 1.51 15.50 7.33
N VAL A 269 0.30 14.96 7.38
CA VAL A 269 -0.15 13.91 6.46
C VAL A 269 -0.24 14.45 5.02
N ARG A 270 0.27 13.66 4.08
CA ARG A 270 0.30 13.91 2.63
C ARG A 270 -0.27 12.69 1.90
N ALA A 271 -1.59 12.48 2.04
CA ALA A 271 -2.31 11.37 1.42
C ALA A 271 -3.82 11.67 1.41
N GLY A 272 -4.54 11.13 0.43
CA GLY A 272 -6.00 11.07 0.44
C GLY A 272 -6.47 9.73 1.01
N LEU A 273 -7.47 9.73 1.90
CA LEU A 273 -8.11 8.50 2.38
C LEU A 273 -9.19 8.06 1.39
N ILE A 274 -9.12 6.82 0.92
CA ILE A 274 -10.18 6.20 0.11
C ILE A 274 -10.66 4.95 0.85
N ALA A 275 -11.91 4.93 1.27
CA ALA A 275 -12.45 3.88 2.11
C ALA A 275 -13.87 3.49 1.70
N SER A 276 -14.32 2.36 2.23
CA SER A 276 -15.67 1.83 2.09
C SER A 276 -16.22 1.43 3.44
N VAL A 277 -17.48 1.77 3.68
CA VAL A 277 -18.26 1.31 4.83
C VAL A 277 -19.53 0.65 4.29
N PRO A 278 -20.10 -0.39 4.95
CA PRO A 278 -21.39 -0.94 4.56
C PRO A 278 -22.49 0.12 4.67
N THR A 279 -23.06 0.54 3.55
CA THR A 279 -24.03 1.64 3.50
C THR A 279 -24.84 1.66 2.20
N ARG A 280 -25.91 2.45 2.18
CA ARG A 280 -26.65 2.87 0.99
C ARG A 280 -26.58 4.38 0.90
N GLN A 281 -26.06 4.88 -0.22
CA GLN A 281 -25.91 6.31 -0.46
C GLN A 281 -26.81 6.75 -1.61
N ALA A 282 -27.57 7.82 -1.43
CA ALA A 282 -28.30 8.46 -2.51
C ALA A 282 -27.34 9.35 -3.32
N ILE A 283 -27.28 9.14 -4.64
CA ILE A 283 -26.34 9.86 -5.51
C ILE A 283 -26.56 11.37 -5.49
N ASP A 284 -27.82 11.79 -5.44
CA ASP A 284 -28.19 13.20 -5.47
C ASP A 284 -27.78 13.95 -4.17
N GLU A 285 -27.40 13.23 -3.12
CA GLU A 285 -26.96 13.78 -1.82
C GLU A 285 -25.43 13.76 -1.65
N LEU A 286 -24.68 13.22 -2.63
CA LEU A 286 -23.23 13.11 -2.54
C LEU A 286 -22.56 14.47 -2.74
N ASP A 287 -21.98 14.99 -1.67
CA ASP A 287 -21.25 16.24 -1.64
C ASP A 287 -20.02 16.09 -0.74
N SER A 288 -18.84 16.00 -1.36
CA SER A 288 -17.58 15.70 -0.68
C SER A 288 -17.09 16.84 0.23
N GLU A 289 -17.62 18.05 0.03
CA GLU A 289 -17.34 19.21 0.87
C GLU A 289 -18.18 19.18 2.16
N LYS A 290 -19.37 18.58 2.11
CA LYS A 290 -20.25 18.46 3.27
C LYS A 290 -20.03 17.19 4.08
N GLN A 291 -19.69 16.09 3.42
CA GLN A 291 -19.57 14.78 4.07
C GLN A 291 -18.50 13.90 3.43
N THR A 292 -18.06 12.88 4.17
CA THR A 292 -17.17 11.85 3.63
C THR A 292 -17.94 10.93 2.68
N LEU A 293 -17.38 10.74 1.49
CA LEU A 293 -17.90 9.80 0.50
C LEU A 293 -17.24 8.43 0.69
N TRP A 294 -17.88 7.36 0.23
CA TRP A 294 -17.32 6.00 0.31
C TRP A 294 -17.37 5.27 -1.02
N GLY A 295 -16.46 4.32 -1.25
CA GLY A 295 -16.43 3.48 -2.45
C GLY A 295 -16.06 4.22 -3.73
N TRP A 296 -16.63 3.80 -4.86
CA TRP A 296 -16.31 4.37 -6.18
C TRP A 296 -16.66 5.87 -6.30
N PRO A 297 -17.69 6.44 -5.64
CA PRO A 297 -17.89 7.89 -5.61
C PRO A 297 -16.73 8.65 -4.98
N ALA A 298 -16.23 8.18 -3.84
CA ALA A 298 -15.08 8.81 -3.16
C ALA A 298 -13.83 8.77 -4.04
N LEU A 299 -13.58 7.62 -4.67
CA LEU A 299 -12.50 7.44 -5.62
C LEU A 299 -12.60 8.39 -6.80
N LYS A 300 -13.79 8.50 -7.40
CA LYS A 300 -14.06 9.39 -8.53
C LYS A 300 -13.82 10.85 -8.16
N ASP A 301 -14.43 11.31 -7.06
CA ASP A 301 -14.29 12.67 -6.54
C ASP A 301 -12.83 13.02 -6.27
N ALA A 302 -12.10 12.15 -5.57
CA ALA A 302 -10.69 12.34 -5.28
C ALA A 302 -9.84 12.45 -6.56
N ILE A 303 -10.01 11.55 -7.53
CA ILE A 303 -9.22 11.57 -8.78
C ILE A 303 -9.54 12.80 -9.62
N GLN A 304 -10.79 13.29 -9.62
CA GLN A 304 -11.16 14.52 -10.32
C GLN A 304 -10.41 15.76 -9.81
N GLN A 305 -10.02 15.77 -8.53
CA GLN A 305 -9.30 16.87 -7.90
C GLN A 305 -7.78 16.81 -8.13
N ILE A 306 -7.24 15.70 -8.63
CA ILE A 306 -5.78 15.55 -8.87
C ILE A 306 -5.38 16.35 -10.13
N PRO A 307 -4.45 17.32 -10.02
CA PRO A 307 -3.83 17.94 -11.17
C PRO A 307 -3.11 16.87 -11.98
N LEU A 308 -3.42 16.77 -13.28
CA LEU A 308 -2.71 15.88 -14.20
C LEU A 308 -1.97 16.82 -15.13
N GLY A 309 -0.69 16.57 -15.36
CA GLY A 309 0.21 17.47 -16.09
C GLY A 309 -0.36 17.94 -17.43
N GLY A 310 -0.91 19.15 -17.42
CA GLY A 310 -1.52 19.85 -18.56
C GLY A 310 -0.47 20.34 -19.54
N GLY A 311 0.19 19.43 -20.24
CA GLY A 311 0.99 19.76 -21.43
C GLY A 311 0.13 19.54 -22.66
N ASN A 312 -0.20 20.62 -23.37
CA ASN A 312 -0.74 20.61 -24.73
C ASN A 312 -0.08 19.51 -25.57
N ASN A 313 -0.88 18.67 -26.22
CA ASN A 313 -0.55 17.76 -27.32
C ASN A 313 0.95 17.47 -27.52
N THR A 314 1.53 16.63 -26.66
CA THR A 314 2.73 15.87 -27.04
C THR A 314 2.27 14.51 -27.51
N VAL A 315 2.45 14.23 -28.80
CA VAL A 315 2.35 12.89 -29.40
C VAL A 315 3.05 11.89 -28.46
N GLY A 316 2.32 10.94 -27.86
CA GLY A 316 2.87 9.92 -26.95
C GLY A 316 2.23 9.77 -25.56
N LYS A 317 1.39 10.70 -25.11
CA LYS A 317 0.65 10.58 -23.84
C LYS A 317 -0.56 9.65 -23.97
N LYS A 318 -0.34 8.33 -23.94
CA LYS A 318 -1.41 7.34 -23.75
C LYS A 318 -1.38 6.87 -22.29
N PRO A 319 -2.21 7.43 -21.40
CA PRO A 319 -2.19 7.04 -20.01
C PRO A 319 -2.63 5.59 -19.86
N GLN A 320 -2.05 4.90 -18.88
CA GLN A 320 -2.39 3.52 -18.56
C GLN A 320 -2.64 3.38 -17.06
N ILE A 321 -3.78 2.81 -16.71
CA ILE A 321 -4.11 2.43 -15.34
C ILE A 321 -3.83 0.94 -15.18
N ILE A 322 -2.91 0.61 -14.27
CA ILE A 322 -2.57 -0.76 -13.89
C ILE A 322 -3.23 -1.05 -12.56
N ILE A 323 -4.03 -2.11 -12.53
CA ILE A 323 -4.78 -2.60 -11.38
C ILE A 323 -4.15 -3.94 -11.00
N GLN A 324 -3.56 -4.04 -9.83
CA GLN A 324 -3.12 -5.30 -9.28
C GLN A 324 -4.02 -5.62 -8.10
N ILE A 325 -4.54 -6.85 -8.06
CA ILE A 325 -5.48 -7.33 -7.04
C ILE A 325 -5.23 -8.80 -6.72
N SER A 326 -5.73 -9.26 -5.58
CA SER A 326 -5.66 -10.68 -5.19
C SER A 326 -7.00 -11.40 -5.32
N SER A 327 -8.10 -10.69 -5.56
CA SER A 327 -9.41 -11.31 -5.78
C SER A 327 -10.28 -10.57 -6.79
N VAL A 328 -11.09 -11.33 -7.53
CA VAL A 328 -12.15 -10.84 -8.40
C VAL A 328 -13.47 -11.48 -7.95
N ALA A 329 -14.43 -10.64 -7.51
CA ALA A 329 -15.78 -11.11 -7.19
C ALA A 329 -16.58 -11.42 -8.47
N THR A 330 -17.82 -11.91 -8.32
CA THR A 330 -18.73 -12.02 -9.46
C THR A 330 -19.34 -10.65 -9.76
N LEU A 331 -18.92 -10.03 -10.88
CA LEU A 331 -19.28 -8.68 -11.32
C LEU A 331 -20.50 -8.66 -12.26
N GLY A 332 -20.91 -9.83 -12.77
CA GLY A 332 -22.03 -10.00 -13.69
C GLY A 332 -21.60 -10.58 -15.04
N GLN A 333 -22.60 -10.88 -15.89
CA GLN A 333 -22.38 -11.48 -17.21
C GLN A 333 -21.88 -10.50 -18.27
N THR A 334 -21.90 -9.21 -17.98
CA THR A 334 -21.50 -8.12 -18.89
C THR A 334 -20.44 -7.24 -18.22
N ASP A 335 -19.64 -6.55 -19.01
CA ASP A 335 -18.62 -5.60 -18.53
C ASP A 335 -19.18 -4.23 -18.11
N LYS A 336 -20.51 -4.06 -18.07
CA LYS A 336 -21.19 -2.78 -17.77
C LYS A 336 -20.68 -2.12 -16.49
N TRP A 337 -20.71 -2.83 -15.35
CA TRP A 337 -20.22 -2.26 -14.09
C TRP A 337 -18.72 -1.94 -14.16
N LEU A 338 -17.93 -2.82 -14.78
CA LEU A 338 -16.49 -2.64 -14.92
C LEU A 338 -16.16 -1.37 -15.73
N LYS A 339 -16.78 -1.18 -16.90
CA LYS A 339 -16.48 -0.06 -17.80
C LYS A 339 -17.19 1.22 -17.40
N GLU A 340 -18.51 1.16 -17.23
CA GLU A 340 -19.35 2.36 -17.06
C GLU A 340 -19.34 2.90 -15.63
N THR A 341 -19.00 2.07 -14.64
CA THR A 341 -18.90 2.51 -13.23
C THR A 341 -17.45 2.56 -12.78
N PHE A 342 -16.75 1.42 -12.78
CA PHE A 342 -15.46 1.33 -12.10
C PHE A 342 -14.31 2.01 -12.86
N PHE A 343 -14.13 1.69 -14.15
CA PHE A 343 -13.13 2.35 -15.00
C PHE A 343 -13.44 3.84 -15.20
N ALA A 344 -14.71 4.20 -15.30
CA ALA A 344 -15.15 5.60 -15.34
C ALA A 344 -14.82 6.36 -14.05
N ALA A 345 -14.87 5.72 -12.88
CA ALA A 345 -14.45 6.31 -11.61
C ALA A 345 -12.92 6.47 -11.51
N LEU A 346 -12.15 5.55 -12.09
CA LEU A 346 -10.68 5.59 -12.13
C LEU A 346 -10.12 6.59 -13.16
N SER A 347 -10.90 6.94 -14.18
CA SER A 347 -10.50 7.88 -15.23
C SER A 347 -11.64 8.85 -15.57
N PRO A 348 -12.07 9.68 -14.60
CA PRO A 348 -13.21 10.57 -14.78
C PRO A 348 -12.92 11.66 -15.81
N SER A 349 -13.91 11.98 -16.63
CA SER A 349 -13.86 13.12 -17.55
C SER A 349 -13.73 14.43 -16.76
N ARG A 350 -12.86 15.32 -17.21
CA ARG A 350 -12.67 16.63 -16.58
C ARG A 350 -13.77 17.61 -16.97
N PRO A 351 -14.29 18.42 -16.03
CA PRO A 351 -15.13 19.56 -16.40
C PRO A 351 -14.30 20.52 -17.27
N ARG A 352 -14.76 20.76 -18.51
CA ARG A 352 -14.08 21.71 -19.41
C ARG A 352 -14.31 23.14 -18.90
N ALA A 353 -13.24 23.91 -18.74
CA ALA A 353 -13.35 25.36 -18.87
C ALA A 353 -13.88 25.66 -20.28
N SER A 354 -14.93 26.48 -20.36
CA SER A 354 -15.74 26.78 -21.55
C SER A 354 -14.92 27.25 -22.76
N ASN A 355 -14.41 26.32 -23.56
CA ASN A 355 -13.89 26.59 -24.90
C ASN A 355 -14.84 26.00 -25.93
N LEU A 356 -15.79 26.82 -26.38
CA LEU A 356 -16.91 26.50 -27.27
C LEU A 356 -16.50 26.08 -28.71
N PHE A 357 -15.22 26.08 -29.06
CA PHE A 357 -14.78 26.01 -30.46
C PHE A 357 -13.87 24.83 -30.84
N ASN A 358 -13.58 23.87 -29.94
CA ASN A 358 -12.97 22.61 -30.37
C ASN A 358 -13.06 21.53 -29.28
N PRO A 359 -13.93 20.50 -29.38
CA PRO A 359 -13.97 19.42 -28.41
C PRO A 359 -12.75 18.49 -28.60
N LYS A 360 -11.58 18.88 -28.12
CA LYS A 360 -10.44 17.95 -28.00
C LYS A 360 -10.79 16.88 -26.96
N THR A 361 -10.94 15.64 -27.39
CA THR A 361 -11.16 14.49 -26.50
C THR A 361 -9.82 14.10 -25.85
N ASP A 362 -9.82 13.88 -24.54
CA ASP A 362 -8.67 13.27 -23.88
C ASP A 362 -8.40 11.89 -24.51
N PRO A 363 -7.13 11.48 -24.66
CA PRO A 363 -6.81 10.17 -25.20
C PRO A 363 -7.41 9.08 -24.29
N PRO A 364 -7.98 7.99 -24.86
CA PRO A 364 -8.57 6.94 -24.07
C PRO A 364 -7.51 6.27 -23.19
N THR A 365 -7.80 6.18 -21.88
CA THR A 365 -6.95 5.50 -20.90
C THR A 365 -6.96 4.00 -21.14
N LYS A 366 -5.77 3.39 -21.25
CA LYS A 366 -5.61 1.94 -21.30
C LYS A 366 -5.74 1.36 -19.89
N PHE A 367 -6.41 0.21 -19.75
CA PHE A 367 -6.50 -0.52 -18.49
C PHE A 367 -5.75 -1.85 -18.58
N SER A 368 -5.13 -2.27 -17.48
CA SER A 368 -4.52 -3.59 -17.34
C SER A 368 -4.75 -4.10 -15.92
N ILE A 369 -5.10 -5.38 -15.79
CA ILE A 369 -5.40 -6.04 -14.52
C ILE A 369 -4.38 -7.16 -14.32
N ILE A 370 -3.53 -7.05 -13.32
CA ILE A 370 -2.58 -8.09 -12.95
C ILE A 370 -3.28 -9.08 -12.03
N PHE A 371 -3.30 -10.34 -12.45
CA PHE A 371 -3.79 -11.47 -11.67
C PHE A 371 -2.89 -12.67 -11.98
N PRO A 372 -2.55 -13.53 -11.01
CA PRO A 372 -1.62 -14.63 -11.26
C PRO A 372 -2.28 -15.80 -11.98
N THR A 373 -1.48 -16.51 -12.77
CA THR A 373 -1.86 -17.83 -13.33
C THR A 373 -1.59 -18.96 -12.32
N PRO A 374 -2.17 -20.17 -12.51
CA PRO A 374 -1.86 -21.31 -11.64
C PRO A 374 -0.39 -21.67 -11.59
N ASP A 375 0.31 -21.59 -12.73
CA ASP A 375 1.73 -21.88 -12.81
C ASP A 375 2.58 -20.83 -12.07
N GLU A 376 2.14 -19.57 -12.03
CA GLU A 376 2.79 -18.53 -11.21
C GLU A 376 2.61 -18.77 -9.71
N ILE A 377 1.43 -19.25 -9.28
CA ILE A 377 1.16 -19.66 -7.90
C ILE A 377 2.00 -20.89 -7.52
N ARG A 378 1.97 -21.94 -8.35
CA ARG A 378 2.74 -23.16 -8.19
C ARG A 378 4.24 -22.90 -8.03
N ARG A 379 4.78 -21.92 -8.76
CA ARG A 379 6.19 -21.51 -8.65
C ARG A 379 6.44 -20.39 -7.64
N SER A 380 5.46 -19.99 -6.83
CA SER A 380 5.65 -18.96 -5.80
C SER A 380 6.44 -19.51 -4.60
N LEU A 381 6.98 -18.65 -3.74
CA LEU A 381 7.78 -19.04 -2.58
C LEU A 381 7.06 -19.92 -1.54
N ASN A 382 5.72 -19.97 -1.55
CA ASN A 382 4.98 -20.92 -0.71
C ASN A 382 4.28 -22.01 -1.54
N GLY A 383 4.63 -22.15 -2.83
CA GLY A 383 3.96 -23.04 -3.75
C GLY A 383 2.46 -22.77 -3.81
N TYR A 384 1.64 -23.81 -3.88
CA TYR A 384 0.19 -23.67 -3.91
C TYR A 384 -0.42 -23.07 -2.64
N ALA A 385 0.27 -23.13 -1.49
CA ALA A 385 -0.24 -22.52 -0.26
C ALA A 385 -0.45 -21.00 -0.38
N SER A 386 0.29 -20.33 -1.27
CA SER A 386 0.04 -18.92 -1.62
C SER A 386 -1.35 -18.68 -2.22
N GLY A 387 -1.89 -19.67 -2.92
CA GLY A 387 -3.16 -19.60 -3.63
C GLY A 387 -4.39 -19.53 -2.71
N GLY A 388 -4.25 -19.93 -1.44
CA GLY A 388 -5.32 -19.86 -0.44
C GLY A 388 -5.81 -18.44 -0.12
N SER A 389 -5.03 -17.42 -0.45
CA SER A 389 -5.38 -15.99 -0.24
C SER A 389 -5.70 -15.25 -1.55
N ILE A 390 -5.81 -15.98 -2.67
CA ILE A 390 -6.01 -15.42 -4.01
C ILE A 390 -7.23 -16.09 -4.64
N HIS A 391 -8.23 -15.29 -5.03
CA HIS A 391 -9.55 -15.82 -5.33
C HIS A 391 -10.18 -15.22 -6.59
N MET A 392 -10.36 -16.06 -7.60
CA MET A 392 -11.29 -15.83 -8.70
C MET A 392 -12.04 -17.14 -8.94
N LYS A 393 -13.37 -17.10 -8.87
CA LYS A 393 -14.22 -18.27 -9.14
C LYS A 393 -14.54 -18.35 -10.63
N LEU A 394 -14.60 -19.57 -11.17
CA LEU A 394 -14.80 -19.84 -12.61
C LEU A 394 -15.92 -20.85 -12.90
N GLN A 395 -16.59 -21.39 -11.88
CA GLN A 395 -17.50 -22.52 -12.04
C GLN A 395 -18.83 -22.16 -12.70
N SER A 396 -19.40 -21.00 -12.36
CA SER A 396 -20.70 -20.60 -12.90
C SER A 396 -20.59 -20.05 -14.33
N ALA A 397 -21.69 -20.12 -15.09
CA ALA A 397 -21.75 -19.53 -16.43
C ALA A 397 -21.49 -18.01 -16.42
N ALA A 398 -21.92 -17.31 -15.37
CA ALA A 398 -21.67 -15.89 -15.21
C ALA A 398 -20.17 -15.57 -15.03
N GLN A 399 -19.46 -16.40 -14.24
CA GLN A 399 -18.02 -16.26 -14.04
C GLN A 399 -17.21 -16.56 -15.30
N ARG A 400 -17.64 -17.52 -16.13
CA ARG A 400 -17.02 -17.80 -17.42
C ARG A 400 -17.16 -16.63 -18.40
N LYS A 401 -18.37 -16.08 -18.56
CA LYS A 401 -18.59 -14.84 -19.33
C LYS A 401 -17.79 -13.66 -18.79
N GLN A 402 -17.64 -13.59 -17.47
CA GLN A 402 -16.79 -12.59 -16.82
C GLN A 402 -15.32 -12.73 -17.20
N LEU A 403 -14.78 -13.95 -17.23
CA LEU A 403 -13.42 -14.18 -17.69
C LEU A 403 -13.25 -13.75 -19.16
N GLU A 404 -14.24 -14.02 -20.02
CA GLU A 404 -14.20 -13.62 -21.43
C GLU A 404 -14.03 -12.10 -21.61
N TYR A 405 -14.84 -11.29 -20.92
CA TYR A 405 -14.70 -9.82 -21.04
C TYR A 405 -13.53 -9.24 -20.24
N LEU A 406 -13.02 -9.94 -19.21
CA LEU A 406 -11.83 -9.50 -18.46
C LEU A 406 -10.53 -9.83 -19.20
N ARG A 407 -10.48 -10.89 -19.99
CA ARG A 407 -9.27 -11.41 -20.62
C ARG A 407 -8.43 -10.35 -21.36
N PRO A 408 -9.01 -9.40 -22.14
CA PRO A 408 -8.22 -8.36 -22.80
C PRO A 408 -7.43 -7.44 -21.85
N TYR A 409 -7.82 -7.39 -20.58
CA TYR A 409 -7.15 -6.59 -19.56
C TYR A 409 -6.14 -7.41 -18.75
N LEU A 410 -6.28 -8.74 -18.70
CA LEU A 410 -5.48 -9.59 -17.80
C LEU A 410 -4.01 -9.62 -18.21
N CYS A 411 -3.15 -9.47 -17.19
CA CYS A 411 -1.70 -9.53 -17.28
C CYS A 411 -1.18 -10.49 -16.20
N ARG A 412 -0.11 -11.22 -16.53
CA ARG A 412 0.58 -12.15 -15.63
C ARG A 412 1.27 -11.39 -14.49
N TRP A 413 1.42 -12.04 -13.34
CA TRP A 413 2.09 -11.45 -12.16
C TRP A 413 3.62 -11.43 -12.29
N ALA A 414 4.20 -12.59 -12.54
CA ALA A 414 5.63 -12.80 -12.73
C ALA A 414 6.06 -12.54 -14.16
N GLY A 415 5.18 -12.80 -15.12
CA GLY A 415 5.44 -12.50 -16.54
C GLY A 415 6.38 -13.46 -17.26
N ASP A 416 6.83 -14.52 -16.58
CA ASP A 416 7.68 -15.55 -17.17
C ASP A 416 6.96 -16.26 -18.32
N THR A 417 7.62 -16.40 -19.46
CA THR A 417 7.20 -17.29 -20.56
C THR A 417 7.76 -18.68 -20.30
N GLY A 418 6.96 -19.74 -20.50
CA GLY A 418 7.35 -21.14 -20.27
C GLY A 418 8.52 -21.65 -21.12
N ASP A 419 9.12 -20.81 -21.96
CA ASP A 419 10.35 -21.12 -22.67
C ASP A 419 11.52 -20.94 -21.70
N GLY A 420 12.01 -22.05 -21.15
CA GLY A 420 13.07 -22.18 -20.13
C GLY A 420 14.42 -21.57 -20.49
N SER A 421 14.45 -20.25 -20.68
CA SER A 421 15.61 -19.42 -20.93
C SER A 421 16.01 -18.60 -19.69
N ASP A 422 15.80 -19.14 -18.49
CA ASP A 422 16.52 -18.70 -17.29
C ASP A 422 17.82 -19.53 -17.17
N ILE A 423 18.79 -19.29 -18.07
CA ILE A 423 20.19 -19.70 -17.85
C ILE A 423 20.83 -18.65 -16.94
N SER A 424 20.56 -18.71 -15.64
CA SER A 424 21.39 -18.00 -14.64
C SER A 424 21.40 -18.64 -13.25
N ALA A 425 21.09 -19.94 -13.15
CA ALA A 425 21.16 -20.66 -11.87
C ALA A 425 21.64 -22.12 -12.01
N LYS A 426 22.70 -22.36 -12.81
CA LYS A 426 23.46 -23.62 -12.76
C LYS A 426 24.97 -23.37 -12.70
N HIS A 427 25.43 -23.04 -11.50
CA HIS A 427 26.80 -23.30 -11.03
C HIS A 427 26.63 -24.09 -9.72
N SER A 428 27.36 -25.14 -9.37
CA SER A 428 28.31 -26.05 -10.02
C SER A 428 28.56 -27.12 -8.96
N ILE A 429 28.16 -28.37 -9.20
CA ILE A 429 28.64 -29.52 -8.44
C ILE A 429 28.88 -30.65 -9.45
N ASN A 430 30.12 -30.81 -9.92
CA ASN A 430 30.86 -32.06 -9.72
C ASN A 430 32.24 -32.07 -10.41
N SER A 431 33.21 -32.49 -9.59
CA SER A 431 34.40 -33.31 -9.86
C SER A 431 35.05 -33.25 -11.25
N GLY A 432 36.27 -32.70 -11.27
CA GLY A 432 37.20 -32.85 -12.38
C GLY A 432 37.77 -34.27 -12.46
N GLN A 433 37.81 -34.81 -13.67
CA GLN A 433 38.75 -35.85 -14.06
C GLN A 433 39.25 -35.53 -15.47
N GLU A 434 40.57 -35.59 -15.61
CA GLU A 434 41.39 -35.15 -16.73
C GLU A 434 41.07 -35.86 -18.04
N ARG A 435 41.28 -35.17 -19.18
CA ARG A 435 42.30 -35.54 -20.19
C ARG A 435 42.40 -34.52 -21.33
N ARG A 436 43.63 -34.41 -21.82
CA ARG A 436 44.16 -33.53 -22.86
C ARG A 436 43.78 -34.05 -24.27
N ASP A 437 43.60 -33.16 -25.24
CA ASP A 437 44.55 -32.98 -26.37
C ASP A 437 44.00 -32.08 -27.51
N SER A 438 44.86 -31.14 -27.92
CA SER A 438 45.19 -30.70 -29.30
C SER A 438 44.20 -29.94 -30.21
N LYS A 439 44.53 -28.64 -30.40
CA LYS A 439 44.72 -27.87 -31.66
C LYS A 439 43.80 -28.12 -32.87
N ASP A 440 43.07 -27.09 -33.32
CA ASP A 440 43.47 -26.22 -34.46
C ASP A 440 42.42 -25.15 -34.85
N ALA A 441 42.96 -24.04 -35.37
CA ALA A 441 42.45 -23.08 -36.37
C ALA A 441 41.05 -22.42 -36.25
N ASN A 442 41.08 -21.16 -35.83
CA ASN A 442 40.58 -19.96 -36.52
C ASN A 442 39.44 -20.12 -37.57
N GLU A 443 38.19 -19.79 -37.20
CA GLU A 443 37.25 -19.15 -38.12
C GLU A 443 36.28 -18.22 -37.39
N SER A 444 36.32 -16.96 -37.79
CA SER A 444 35.49 -15.86 -37.33
C SER A 444 34.04 -16.04 -37.77
N VAL A 445 33.14 -16.36 -36.83
CA VAL A 445 31.70 -16.18 -37.01
C VAL A 445 31.13 -15.47 -35.79
N ARG A 446 31.05 -14.13 -35.88
CA ARG A 446 30.12 -13.34 -35.08
C ARG A 446 28.70 -13.78 -35.46
N LYS A 447 28.15 -14.77 -34.75
CA LYS A 447 26.72 -15.03 -34.74
C LYS A 447 26.06 -13.89 -33.97
N TYR A 448 25.73 -12.84 -34.70
CA TYR A 448 24.64 -11.95 -34.35
C TYR A 448 23.40 -12.82 -34.18
N VAL A 449 23.06 -13.15 -32.94
CA VAL A 449 21.71 -13.58 -32.62
C VAL A 449 20.84 -12.37 -32.91
N THR A 450 20.03 -12.48 -33.94
CA THR A 450 19.04 -11.51 -34.36
C THR A 450 18.00 -11.37 -33.25
N THR A 451 18.31 -10.55 -32.24
CA THR A 451 17.32 -10.07 -31.27
C THR A 451 16.26 -9.30 -32.03
N GLY A 452 15.01 -9.74 -31.92
CA GLY A 452 13.87 -9.04 -32.48
C GLY A 452 13.90 -7.56 -32.11
N LYS A 453 13.78 -6.69 -33.11
CA LYS A 453 13.71 -5.24 -32.95
C LYS A 453 12.46 -4.89 -32.11
N ASN A 454 12.66 -4.17 -31.00
CA ASN A 454 11.66 -3.48 -30.14
C ASN A 454 11.14 -4.17 -28.85
N SER A 455 11.94 -4.88 -28.06
CA SER A 455 11.57 -5.13 -26.65
C SER A 455 12.21 -4.08 -25.72
N GLN A 456 11.38 -3.30 -25.02
CA GLN A 456 11.83 -2.45 -23.91
C GLN A 456 12.47 -3.32 -22.81
N PRO A 457 13.55 -2.86 -22.14
CA PRO A 457 14.18 -3.64 -21.09
C PRO A 457 13.22 -3.86 -19.92
N ILE A 458 13.25 -5.06 -19.32
CA ILE A 458 12.46 -5.39 -18.14
C ILE A 458 13.03 -4.65 -16.93
N ARG A 459 12.18 -3.81 -16.32
CA ARG A 459 12.41 -3.19 -15.02
C ARG A 459 11.87 -4.12 -13.93
N ASN A 460 12.80 -4.81 -13.27
CA ASN A 460 12.53 -5.91 -12.34
C ASN A 460 12.28 -5.38 -10.91
N ALA A 461 11.09 -5.61 -10.37
CA ALA A 461 10.67 -5.23 -9.02
C ALA A 461 11.22 -6.15 -7.92
N GLY A 462 11.73 -7.33 -8.27
CA GLY A 462 12.28 -8.32 -7.33
C GLY A 462 11.21 -9.12 -6.60
N ARG A 463 9.99 -9.21 -7.13
CA ARG A 463 8.83 -9.78 -6.44
C ARG A 463 8.09 -10.89 -7.20
N ARG A 464 8.60 -11.31 -8.37
CA ARG A 464 7.96 -12.32 -9.26
C ARG A 464 7.58 -13.63 -8.55
N ARG A 465 8.37 -14.05 -7.54
CA ARG A 465 8.14 -15.29 -6.77
C ARG A 465 7.37 -15.09 -5.47
N ALA A 466 7.16 -13.84 -5.02
CA ALA A 466 6.31 -13.54 -3.88
C ALA A 466 4.86 -13.35 -4.37
N ALA A 467 3.96 -14.27 -4.03
CA ALA A 467 2.59 -14.22 -4.55
C ALA A 467 1.87 -12.93 -4.10
N PRO A 468 1.04 -12.33 -4.98
CA PRO A 468 0.45 -11.03 -4.70
C PRO A 468 -0.77 -11.14 -3.76
N HIS A 469 -0.65 -10.52 -2.59
CA HIS A 469 -1.82 -10.20 -1.75
C HIS A 469 -2.00 -8.68 -1.57
N ILE A 470 -1.04 -7.87 -2.00
CA ILE A 470 -1.18 -6.44 -2.24
C ILE A 470 -2.34 -6.13 -3.19
N LYS A 471 -2.92 -4.93 -3.08
CA LYS A 471 -3.83 -4.35 -4.08
C LYS A 471 -3.37 -2.93 -4.39
N THR A 472 -3.01 -2.67 -5.65
CA THR A 472 -2.59 -1.35 -6.11
C THR A 472 -3.34 -0.90 -7.34
N TYR A 473 -3.65 0.39 -7.41
CA TYR A 473 -4.21 1.06 -8.58
C TYR A 473 -3.27 2.20 -8.94
N ILE A 474 -2.61 2.13 -10.09
CA ILE A 474 -1.57 3.10 -10.46
C ILE A 474 -1.86 3.63 -11.86
N ARG A 475 -1.95 4.96 -12.00
CA ARG A 475 -2.08 5.63 -13.29
C ARG A 475 -0.74 6.17 -13.75
N PHE A 476 -0.23 5.59 -14.82
CA PHE A 476 0.94 6.08 -15.54
C PHE A 476 0.53 7.14 -16.56
N SER A 477 1.36 8.17 -16.69
CA SER A 477 1.09 9.34 -17.53
C SER A 477 1.37 9.07 -19.02
N ASP A 478 2.18 8.05 -19.32
CA ASP A 478 2.73 7.78 -20.64
C ASP A 478 2.77 6.27 -20.98
N ALA A 479 2.90 5.95 -22.26
CA ALA A 479 2.90 4.58 -22.77
C ALA A 479 4.15 3.76 -22.36
N ASN A 480 5.24 4.44 -22.00
CA ASN A 480 6.47 3.80 -21.53
C ASN A 480 6.41 3.49 -20.03
N LEU A 481 5.34 3.91 -19.34
CA LEU A 481 5.15 3.75 -17.91
C LEU A 481 6.34 4.36 -17.14
N ALA A 482 6.81 5.53 -17.59
CA ALA A 482 7.98 6.20 -17.04
C ALA A 482 7.63 7.14 -15.89
N THR A 483 6.44 7.73 -15.91
CA THR A 483 5.95 8.65 -14.87
C THR A 483 4.59 8.24 -14.36
N ILE A 484 4.32 8.56 -13.10
CA ILE A 484 3.07 8.23 -12.41
C ILE A 484 2.33 9.53 -12.09
N ASP A 485 1.06 9.57 -12.47
CA ASP A 485 0.17 10.69 -12.16
C ASP A 485 -0.46 10.51 -10.76
N TRP A 486 -0.84 9.29 -10.39
CA TRP A 486 -1.27 8.94 -9.04
C TRP A 486 -1.16 7.44 -8.79
N ALA A 487 -1.08 7.06 -7.52
CA ALA A 487 -1.06 5.69 -7.07
C ALA A 487 -1.91 5.51 -5.81
N MET A 488 -2.53 4.34 -5.69
CA MET A 488 -3.30 3.96 -4.52
C MET A 488 -2.93 2.55 -4.07
N VAL A 489 -2.74 2.38 -2.76
CA VAL A 489 -2.69 1.07 -2.09
C VAL A 489 -3.92 0.95 -1.21
N THR A 490 -4.60 -0.20 -1.25
CA THR A 490 -5.88 -0.40 -0.56
C THR A 490 -6.08 -1.86 -0.17
N SER A 491 -7.05 -2.13 0.70
CA SER A 491 -7.59 -3.47 0.90
C SER A 491 -8.57 -3.89 -0.20
N ALA A 492 -9.17 -2.94 -0.93
CA ALA A 492 -10.25 -3.21 -1.87
C ALA A 492 -9.79 -4.00 -3.11
N ASN A 493 -10.41 -5.16 -3.30
CA ASN A 493 -10.28 -5.99 -4.51
C ASN A 493 -11.27 -5.54 -5.61
N LEU A 494 -11.24 -6.17 -6.78
CA LEU A 494 -12.22 -5.89 -7.84
C LEU A 494 -13.56 -6.55 -7.49
N SER A 495 -14.42 -5.79 -6.80
CA SER A 495 -15.68 -6.28 -6.24
C SER A 495 -16.71 -5.15 -6.09
N VAL A 496 -17.97 -5.48 -6.40
CA VAL A 496 -19.13 -4.59 -6.14
C VAL A 496 -19.40 -4.41 -4.64
N GLN A 497 -19.05 -5.39 -3.80
CA GLN A 497 -19.20 -5.30 -2.35
C GLN A 497 -18.20 -4.32 -1.74
N ALA A 498 -16.97 -4.31 -2.28
CA ALA A 498 -15.88 -3.43 -1.85
C ALA A 498 -16.09 -1.99 -2.35
N TRP A 499 -16.29 -1.79 -3.66
CA TRP A 499 -16.35 -0.46 -4.26
C TRP A 499 -17.76 0.13 -4.34
N GLY A 500 -18.79 -0.69 -4.20
CA GLY A 500 -20.17 -0.30 -4.40
C GLY A 500 -20.72 -0.70 -5.77
N ALA A 501 -22.01 -1.07 -5.79
CA ALA A 501 -22.73 -1.35 -7.02
C ALA A 501 -22.89 -0.08 -7.89
N ALA A 502 -23.26 -0.29 -9.16
CA ALA A 502 -23.80 0.81 -9.96
C ALA A 502 -25.07 1.37 -9.31
N ALA A 503 -25.35 2.64 -9.60
CA ALA A 503 -26.60 3.28 -9.23
C ALA A 503 -27.80 2.41 -9.62
N ASN A 504 -28.66 2.08 -8.66
CA ASN A 504 -29.91 1.40 -8.98
C ASN A 504 -30.95 2.37 -9.57
N GLY A 505 -32.14 1.87 -9.95
CA GLY A 505 -33.21 2.72 -10.47
C GLY A 505 -33.72 3.80 -9.51
N LYS A 506 -33.40 3.69 -8.21
CA LYS A 506 -33.67 4.71 -7.17
C LYS A 506 -32.48 5.66 -6.96
N LYS A 507 -31.46 5.60 -7.81
CA LYS A 507 -30.20 6.36 -7.69
C LYS A 507 -29.43 6.10 -6.39
N GLU A 508 -29.54 4.90 -5.84
CA GLU A 508 -28.77 4.51 -4.66
C GLU A 508 -27.56 3.66 -5.05
N ILE A 509 -26.45 3.88 -4.34
CA ILE A 509 -25.24 3.07 -4.39
C ILE A 509 -25.19 2.24 -3.12
N ARG A 510 -25.08 0.92 -3.28
CA ARG A 510 -24.96 -0.03 -2.17
C ARG A 510 -23.53 -0.53 -2.05
N ILE A 511 -22.94 -0.36 -0.87
CA ILE A 511 -21.62 -0.87 -0.48
C ILE A 511 -21.83 -1.87 0.66
N CYS A 512 -21.11 -2.99 0.64
CA CYS A 512 -21.33 -4.07 1.60
C CYS A 512 -20.14 -4.34 2.53
N SER A 513 -18.94 -3.92 2.14
CA SER A 513 -17.69 -4.27 2.84
C SER A 513 -17.03 -3.06 3.47
N TRP A 514 -16.22 -3.33 4.50
CA TRP A 514 -15.28 -2.37 5.06
C TRP A 514 -13.96 -2.45 4.30
N GLU A 515 -13.57 -1.37 3.63
CA GLU A 515 -12.28 -1.26 2.95
C GLU A 515 -11.58 0.03 3.33
N ILE A 516 -10.26 0.07 3.25
CA ILE A 516 -9.46 1.27 3.51
C ILE A 516 -8.21 1.29 2.64
N GLY A 517 -7.81 2.48 2.21
CA GLY A 517 -6.65 2.69 1.36
C GLY A 517 -6.21 4.15 1.34
N VAL A 518 -5.02 4.37 0.76
CA VAL A 518 -4.43 5.70 0.61
C VAL A 518 -4.10 6.00 -0.84
N LEU A 519 -4.46 7.20 -1.27
CA LEU A 519 -4.21 7.75 -2.59
C LEU A 519 -3.11 8.81 -2.48
N ILE A 520 -2.10 8.72 -3.33
CA ILE A 520 -0.94 9.61 -3.36
C ILE A 520 -0.66 10.08 -4.80
N TRP A 521 -0.15 11.30 -4.94
CA TRP A 521 0.24 11.92 -6.21
C TRP A 521 1.36 12.95 -5.96
N PRO A 522 2.15 13.33 -6.97
CA PRO A 522 3.39 14.10 -6.77
C PRO A 522 3.18 15.46 -6.10
N ASP A 523 2.12 16.21 -6.44
CA ASP A 523 1.88 17.57 -5.93
C ASP A 523 1.65 17.64 -4.41
N LEU A 524 1.38 16.51 -3.76
CA LEU A 524 1.29 16.44 -2.30
C LEU A 524 2.61 16.81 -1.61
N PHE A 525 3.74 16.66 -2.30
CA PHE A 525 5.06 16.76 -1.71
C PHE A 525 5.78 18.07 -2.06
N ILE A 526 5.07 19.04 -2.62
CA ILE A 526 5.59 20.39 -2.89
C ILE A 526 5.47 21.24 -1.62
N ASP A 527 6.58 21.84 -1.17
CA ASP A 527 6.57 22.81 -0.08
C ASP A 527 5.90 24.11 -0.55
N ARG A 528 4.64 24.33 -0.16
CA ARG A 528 3.90 25.56 -0.51
C ARG A 528 4.19 26.74 0.42
N GLU A 529 5.20 26.67 1.27
CA GLU A 529 5.45 27.70 2.29
C GLU A 529 6.15 28.97 1.76
N VAL A 530 6.61 29.00 0.50
CA VAL A 530 7.37 30.15 -0.02
C VAL A 530 6.49 31.29 -0.55
N GLU A 531 5.20 31.09 -0.83
CA GLU A 531 4.38 32.16 -1.45
C GLU A 531 3.74 33.15 -0.46
N LYS A 532 3.80 32.91 0.86
CA LYS A 532 3.16 33.81 1.85
C LYS A 532 4.01 34.99 2.33
N ASN A 533 5.30 35.07 1.98
CA ASN A 533 6.17 36.16 2.41
C ASN A 533 6.36 37.28 1.37
N GLY A 534 5.55 37.31 0.31
CA GLY A 534 5.40 38.48 -0.57
C GLY A 534 4.52 39.58 0.03
N GLY A 535 4.76 39.96 1.30
CA GLY A 535 4.07 41.04 1.99
C GLY A 535 4.51 42.40 1.47
N GLY A 536 4.03 42.80 0.29
CA GLY A 536 4.14 44.16 -0.21
C GLY A 536 3.43 45.13 0.74
N SER A 537 4.22 45.99 1.38
CA SER A 537 3.77 47.11 2.20
C SER A 537 2.69 47.93 1.47
N GLY A 538 1.45 47.83 1.95
CA GLY A 538 0.35 48.67 1.49
C GLY A 538 0.59 50.14 1.84
N ARG A 539 0.86 50.97 0.82
CA ARG A 539 0.57 52.41 0.87
C ARG A 539 -0.59 52.69 -0.06
N ASN A 540 -1.66 53.22 0.53
CA ASN A 540 -2.80 53.79 -0.15
C ASN A 540 -2.37 55.01 -0.96
N GLU A 541 -2.74 55.07 -2.23
CA GLU A 541 -3.08 56.34 -2.86
C GLU A 541 -4.10 56.12 -4.00
N LYS A 542 -5.16 56.93 -3.95
CA LYS A 542 -6.26 57.00 -4.90
C LYS A 542 -5.78 57.74 -6.15
N GLU A 543 -6.08 57.25 -7.35
CA GLU A 543 -6.36 58.15 -8.48
C GLU A 543 -7.20 57.51 -9.59
N LYS A 544 -7.95 58.37 -10.27
CA LYS A 544 -9.10 58.09 -11.15
C LYS A 544 -8.67 57.83 -12.61
N GLY A 545 -9.33 56.84 -13.23
CA GLY A 545 -9.89 56.86 -14.59
C GLY A 545 -9.02 57.15 -15.81
N LYS A 546 -8.91 56.16 -16.73
CA LYS A 546 -9.09 56.32 -18.19
C LYS A 546 -9.04 54.96 -18.90
N GLU A 547 -9.95 54.76 -19.86
CA GLU A 547 -10.05 53.58 -20.73
C GLU A 547 -9.24 53.74 -22.05
N LEU A 548 -8.63 52.60 -22.46
CA LEU A 548 -8.29 52.12 -23.84
C LEU A 548 -7.09 52.73 -24.62
N PRO A 549 -6.46 52.04 -25.62
CA PRO A 549 -6.51 50.60 -26.03
C PRO A 549 -5.15 49.94 -26.46
N ARG A 550 -5.20 48.59 -26.65
CA ARG A 550 -4.48 47.71 -27.61
C ARG A 550 -2.96 47.44 -27.53
N ASP A 551 -2.68 46.13 -27.68
CA ASP A 551 -1.52 45.45 -28.30
C ASP A 551 -0.10 45.68 -27.76
N ALA A 552 0.42 44.66 -27.07
CA ALA A 552 1.74 44.12 -27.32
C ALA A 552 1.78 42.68 -26.79
N GLY A 553 1.88 41.72 -27.71
CA GLY A 553 2.08 40.32 -27.35
C GLY A 553 3.40 40.14 -26.61
N ASP A 554 3.37 39.32 -25.56
CA ASP A 554 4.61 38.78 -25.02
C ASP A 554 4.59 37.25 -25.06
N LYS A 555 5.58 36.75 -25.79
CA LYS A 555 5.83 35.35 -26.08
C LYS A 555 6.56 34.78 -24.87
N ASN A 556 5.81 34.23 -23.91
CA ASN A 556 6.39 33.28 -22.96
C ASN A 556 5.79 31.89 -23.20
N ASN A 557 6.24 31.26 -24.29
CA ASN A 557 6.11 29.82 -24.49
C ASN A 557 7.18 29.11 -23.64
N GLY A 558 7.12 29.31 -22.32
CA GLY A 558 7.90 28.56 -21.36
C GLY A 558 7.20 27.24 -21.10
N TYR A 559 7.82 26.13 -21.49
CA TYR A 559 7.39 24.80 -21.08
C TYR A 559 7.32 24.76 -19.56
N ASN A 560 6.12 24.83 -18.99
CA ASN A 560 5.93 24.76 -17.54
C ASN A 560 6.28 23.33 -17.10
N LYS A 561 7.53 23.13 -16.68
CA LYS A 561 8.02 21.88 -16.11
C LYS A 561 7.19 21.58 -14.85
N PRO A 562 6.68 20.35 -14.67
CA PRO A 562 5.90 20.02 -13.47
C PRO A 562 6.74 20.25 -12.20
N ALA A 563 6.15 20.91 -11.20
CA ALA A 563 6.81 21.23 -9.95
C ALA A 563 7.16 19.98 -9.12
N ALA A 564 6.41 18.89 -9.30
CA ALA A 564 6.74 17.57 -8.78
C ALA A 564 6.46 16.46 -9.81
N VAL A 565 7.25 15.40 -9.78
CA VAL A 565 7.12 14.21 -10.64
C VAL A 565 7.23 12.95 -9.79
N MET A 566 6.32 12.00 -9.97
CA MET A 566 6.39 10.70 -9.32
C MET A 566 6.98 9.66 -10.30
N LEU A 567 7.97 8.91 -9.84
CA LEU A 567 8.74 7.96 -10.63
C LEU A 567 8.60 6.54 -10.05
N PRO A 568 8.42 5.50 -10.88
CA PRO A 568 8.44 4.12 -10.41
C PRO A 568 9.85 3.73 -9.93
N CYS A 569 9.94 3.11 -8.76
CA CYS A 569 11.18 2.62 -8.17
C CYS A 569 11.17 1.09 -8.11
N PHE A 570 12.28 0.48 -8.45
CA PHE A 570 12.40 -0.97 -8.51
C PHE A 570 13.47 -1.42 -7.50
N LYS A 571 13.15 -2.45 -6.71
CA LYS A 571 14.01 -3.06 -5.66
C LYS A 571 14.42 -2.17 -4.47
N GLN A 572 14.29 -0.85 -4.58
CA GLN A 572 14.54 0.13 -3.52
C GLN A 572 13.48 1.24 -3.59
N ASP A 573 13.37 2.05 -2.54
CA ASP A 573 12.34 3.09 -2.44
C ASP A 573 12.78 4.42 -3.07
N MET A 574 14.08 4.61 -3.29
CA MET A 574 14.62 5.84 -3.86
C MET A 574 14.56 5.83 -5.39
N PRO A 575 13.99 6.87 -6.04
CA PRO A 575 13.92 6.92 -7.50
C PRO A 575 15.28 7.25 -8.12
N GLU A 576 15.54 6.64 -9.28
CA GLU A 576 16.65 7.02 -10.14
C GLU A 576 16.25 8.27 -10.94
N VAL A 577 16.88 9.40 -10.66
CA VAL A 577 16.58 10.68 -11.33
C VAL A 577 17.51 10.85 -12.55
N PRO A 578 16.97 11.14 -13.76
CA PRO A 578 17.81 11.36 -14.93
C PRO A 578 18.74 12.57 -14.78
N GLU A 579 20.05 12.38 -14.97
CA GLU A 579 21.09 13.39 -14.79
C GLU A 579 20.90 14.64 -15.70
N ASN A 580 20.30 14.48 -16.88
CA ASN A 580 20.14 15.54 -17.88
C ASN A 580 19.06 16.60 -17.57
N ASN A 581 18.31 16.47 -16.47
CA ASN A 581 17.26 17.43 -16.09
C ASN A 581 17.75 18.58 -15.18
N CYS A 582 19.05 18.62 -14.87
CA CYS A 582 19.67 19.57 -13.93
C CYS A 582 20.34 20.78 -14.59
N SER A 583 20.42 20.85 -15.92
CA SER A 583 21.07 21.95 -16.63
C SER A 583 20.07 22.80 -17.41
N GLY A 584 19.55 23.84 -16.77
CA GLY A 584 18.90 24.97 -17.45
C GLY A 584 17.38 25.09 -17.29
N ALA A 585 16.88 25.37 -16.07
CA ALA A 585 15.63 26.11 -15.83
C ALA A 585 15.50 26.48 -14.35
N SER A 586 14.91 27.65 -14.08
CA SER A 586 14.71 28.31 -12.78
C SER A 586 13.74 27.61 -11.80
N THR A 587 13.45 26.30 -11.94
CA THR A 587 12.44 25.62 -11.12
C THR A 587 13.02 24.40 -10.38
N THR A 588 13.04 24.47 -9.04
CA THR A 588 13.27 23.31 -8.16
C THR A 588 12.23 22.23 -8.47
N SER A 589 12.66 21.10 -9.02
CA SER A 589 11.77 19.95 -9.28
C SER A 589 11.82 18.99 -8.10
N THR A 590 10.66 18.59 -7.58
CA THR A 590 10.54 17.53 -6.56
C THR A 590 10.33 16.18 -7.25
N PHE A 591 11.15 15.18 -6.93
CA PHE A 591 10.99 13.81 -7.42
C PHE A 591 10.54 12.91 -6.28
N VAL A 592 9.44 12.19 -6.48
CA VAL A 592 8.86 11.28 -5.48
C VAL A 592 8.94 9.86 -6.02
N GLY A 593 9.53 8.94 -5.26
CA GLY A 593 9.54 7.53 -5.59
C GLY A 593 8.16 6.89 -5.43
N LEU A 594 7.93 5.80 -6.15
CA LEU A 594 6.88 4.83 -5.84
C LEU A 594 7.43 3.42 -6.02
N ARG A 595 7.56 2.69 -4.92
CA ARG A 595 8.05 1.32 -4.92
C ARG A 595 7.10 0.39 -5.69
N MET A 596 7.56 -0.14 -6.81
CA MET A 596 6.79 -1.01 -7.68
C MET A 596 6.76 -2.45 -7.15
N PRO A 597 5.58 -3.09 -7.05
CA PRO A 597 5.47 -4.48 -6.58
C PRO A 597 5.56 -5.52 -7.70
N TYR A 598 5.58 -5.10 -8.97
CA TYR A 598 5.61 -5.98 -10.15
C TYR A 598 6.50 -5.39 -11.26
N ASP A 599 6.93 -6.26 -12.16
CA ASP A 599 7.84 -5.92 -13.25
C ASP A 599 7.12 -5.11 -14.34
N LEU A 600 7.89 -4.26 -15.03
CA LEU A 600 7.41 -3.53 -16.21
C LEU A 600 8.37 -3.74 -17.40
N PRO A 601 7.89 -3.82 -18.66
CA PRO A 601 6.48 -3.78 -19.07
C PRO A 601 5.71 -5.03 -18.63
N LEU A 602 4.38 -4.94 -18.58
CA LEU A 602 3.51 -6.07 -18.24
C LEU A 602 3.51 -7.13 -19.33
N SER A 603 3.35 -8.40 -18.94
CA SER A 603 3.09 -9.52 -19.83
C SER A 603 1.58 -9.80 -19.93
N PRO A 604 0.90 -9.48 -21.04
CA PRO A 604 -0.52 -9.79 -21.20
C PRO A 604 -0.80 -11.30 -21.16
N TYR A 605 -2.00 -11.67 -20.76
CA TYR A 605 -2.46 -13.05 -20.88
C TYR A 605 -2.50 -13.49 -22.35
N THR A 606 -2.03 -14.70 -22.63
CA THR A 606 -2.27 -15.39 -23.92
C THR A 606 -3.69 -15.93 -23.98
N THR A 607 -4.08 -16.57 -25.09
CA THR A 607 -5.38 -17.26 -25.18
C THR A 607 -5.42 -18.55 -24.35
N GLN A 608 -4.27 -19.11 -23.98
CA GLN A 608 -4.14 -20.33 -23.19
C GLN A 608 -4.09 -20.06 -21.69
N ASP A 609 -3.65 -18.87 -21.28
CA ASP A 609 -3.55 -18.53 -19.86
C ASP A 609 -4.90 -18.64 -19.16
N GLN A 610 -4.87 -19.16 -17.93
CA GLN A 610 -6.02 -19.14 -17.02
C GLN A 610 -5.64 -18.36 -15.77
N PRO A 611 -6.56 -17.62 -15.15
CA PRO A 611 -6.34 -17.08 -13.82
C PRO A 611 -6.33 -18.21 -12.80
N TRP A 612 -5.57 -18.03 -11.72
CA TRP A 612 -5.66 -18.91 -10.55
C TRP A 612 -7.10 -19.01 -10.05
N CYS A 613 -7.56 -20.23 -9.79
CA CYS A 613 -8.88 -20.52 -9.27
C CYS A 613 -8.75 -21.54 -8.13
N ALA A 614 -8.82 -21.09 -6.88
CA ALA A 614 -8.61 -21.92 -5.70
C ALA A 614 -9.61 -23.10 -5.55
N THR A 615 -10.66 -23.13 -6.37
CA THR A 615 -11.71 -24.16 -6.40
C THR A 615 -11.57 -25.08 -7.62
N VAL A 616 -10.36 -25.19 -8.17
CA VAL A 616 -10.00 -26.10 -9.25
C VAL A 616 -8.85 -26.94 -8.74
N ASP A 617 -8.85 -28.23 -9.05
CA ASP A 617 -7.77 -29.14 -8.69
C ASP A 617 -6.56 -28.95 -9.63
N TYR A 618 -5.36 -28.91 -9.05
CA TYR A 618 -4.09 -28.82 -9.75
C TYR A 618 -3.18 -29.97 -9.32
N ASN A 619 -3.10 -31.00 -10.18
CA ASN A 619 -2.38 -32.24 -9.92
C ASN A 619 -0.88 -32.17 -10.23
N GLU A 620 -0.41 -31.15 -10.95
CA GLU A 620 1.02 -30.93 -11.16
C GLU A 620 1.63 -30.42 -9.85
N PRO A 621 2.65 -31.10 -9.27
CA PRO A 621 3.25 -30.64 -8.03
C PRO A 621 3.90 -29.26 -8.16
N ASP A 622 3.83 -28.50 -7.08
CA ASP A 622 4.71 -27.36 -6.88
C ASP A 622 6.14 -27.81 -6.54
N TRP A 623 7.04 -26.84 -6.38
CA TRP A 623 8.44 -27.12 -6.05
C TRP A 623 8.64 -27.64 -4.62
N LEU A 624 7.59 -27.62 -3.78
CA LEU A 624 7.54 -28.24 -2.45
C LEU A 624 6.93 -29.65 -2.50
N GLY A 625 6.63 -30.16 -3.70
CA GLY A 625 6.04 -31.48 -3.90
C GLY A 625 4.55 -31.56 -3.53
N GLN A 626 3.87 -30.42 -3.35
CA GLN A 626 2.45 -30.38 -3.03
C GLN A 626 1.60 -30.21 -4.28
N THR A 627 0.44 -30.84 -4.30
CA THR A 627 -0.64 -30.55 -5.26
C THR A 627 -1.68 -29.64 -4.59
N TRP A 628 -2.62 -29.11 -5.38
CA TRP A 628 -3.76 -28.37 -4.83
C TRP A 628 -5.05 -29.11 -5.14
N GLU A 629 -5.79 -29.49 -4.11
CA GLU A 629 -7.13 -30.07 -4.22
C GLU A 629 -8.10 -29.12 -3.54
N GLU A 630 -9.32 -28.98 -4.09
CA GLU A 630 -10.38 -28.22 -3.42
C GLU A 630 -10.70 -28.86 -2.05
N GLU A 631 -10.58 -28.08 -0.97
CA GLU A 631 -11.12 -28.49 0.33
C GLU A 631 -12.65 -28.67 0.20
N LYS A 632 -13.10 -29.93 0.20
CA LYS A 632 -14.51 -30.33 0.02
C LYS A 632 -15.41 -30.00 1.20
#